data_AF-A0A177LMX2-F1
#
_entry.id   AF-A0A177LMX2-F1
#
_cell.length_a   1.000
_cell.length_b   1.000
_cell.length_c   1.000
_cell.angle_alpha   90.00
_cell.angle_beta   90.00
_cell.angle_gamma   90.00
#
_symmetry.space_group_name_H-M   'P 1'
#
loop_
_entity.id
_entity.type
_entity.pdbx_description
1 polymer ?
#
loop_
_entity_poly.entity_id
_entity_poly.type
_entity_poly.pdbx_seq_one_letter_code
_entity_poly.pdbx_strand_id
1 'polypeptide(L)'
;MNDFIYLDYNATTPVDQRVVDTMLPFFNSLYANAGSSHLFGLTVKEAIDEAGEKIAELITADPKEIIYTSGATEVVNLALKGIEKANGKNHIITVKTEHKAVLDTCIYLEKQGFLVTYLDVGKDGLIDLDELKNVITDKTLLVCVMFVNNETGVIQPIKEIAEIAHDKNCLVFCDATQAVGKVPVNVKDLGIDLMPYIEKKYKTNGRKAIAGLSRGSYQAMLIGVNHPEVFSAIGSFSPVIYGGTETQPFKEFPIGNLLKSKKRPLFFIGVGDKEDARFLDFNKTIISYLDENNYPYSEYRSAQTYHEWLTWRRCLHEFAQKIFK
;
A
#
# COMPACT_ATOMS: atom_id res chain seq x y z
N MET A 1 20.11 17.87 -18.64
CA MET A 1 20.49 17.33 -17.32
C MET A 1 20.33 15.84 -17.44
N ASN A 2 21.37 15.00 -17.32
CA ASN A 2 21.21 13.57 -17.01
C ASN A 2 22.56 12.86 -16.91
N ASP A 3 23.29 13.12 -15.83
CA ASP A 3 24.32 12.21 -15.33
C ASP A 3 24.00 11.85 -13.88
N PHE A 4 22.75 11.44 -13.61
CA PHE A 4 22.37 10.92 -12.29
C PHE A 4 22.46 9.40 -12.29
N ILE A 5 23.40 8.86 -11.51
CA ILE A 5 23.53 7.43 -11.27
C ILE A 5 22.65 7.07 -10.06
N TYR A 6 21.60 6.28 -10.28
CA TYR A 6 20.70 5.80 -9.22
C TYR A 6 21.23 4.47 -8.67
N LEU A 7 21.63 4.43 -7.41
CA LEU A 7 22.20 3.23 -6.76
C LEU A 7 21.33 2.70 -5.60
N ASP A 8 20.04 3.05 -5.60
CA ASP A 8 19.09 2.70 -4.53
C ASP A 8 17.98 1.74 -5.03
N TYR A 9 18.36 0.76 -5.85
CA TYR A 9 17.45 -0.20 -6.48
C TYR A 9 16.73 -1.13 -5.49
N ASN A 10 17.24 -1.24 -4.25
CA ASN A 10 16.58 -2.02 -3.21
C ASN A 10 15.38 -1.28 -2.63
N ALA A 11 15.42 0.04 -2.52
CA ALA A 11 14.25 0.82 -2.16
C ALA A 11 13.21 0.74 -3.27
N THR A 12 13.65 0.95 -4.53
CA THR A 12 12.72 0.96 -5.66
C THR A 12 13.40 0.94 -7.03
N THR A 13 12.72 0.51 -8.11
CA THR A 13 13.33 0.41 -9.47
C THR A 13 12.59 1.25 -10.52
N PRO A 14 13.24 1.69 -11.61
CA PRO A 14 12.52 2.23 -12.76
C PRO A 14 11.62 1.15 -13.38
N VAL A 15 10.51 1.57 -13.99
CA VAL A 15 9.62 0.66 -14.75
C VAL A 15 10.28 0.36 -16.09
N ASP A 16 10.35 -0.91 -16.45
CA ASP A 16 10.82 -1.33 -17.79
C ASP A 16 9.87 -0.77 -18.86
N GLN A 17 10.40 -0.18 -19.93
CA GLN A 17 9.58 0.43 -20.97
C GLN A 17 8.56 -0.55 -21.56
N ARG A 18 8.93 -1.84 -21.68
CA ARG A 18 8.01 -2.89 -22.18
C ARG A 18 6.80 -3.06 -21.27
N VAL A 19 6.98 -2.89 -19.96
CA VAL A 19 5.89 -2.93 -18.98
C VAL A 19 5.00 -1.70 -19.13
N VAL A 20 5.59 -0.51 -19.27
CA VAL A 20 4.82 0.72 -19.52
C VAL A 20 3.95 0.57 -20.78
N ASP A 21 4.55 0.13 -21.88
CA ASP A 21 3.86 -0.02 -23.16
C ASP A 21 2.73 -1.05 -23.08
N THR A 22 2.93 -2.14 -22.32
CA THR A 22 1.90 -3.16 -22.07
C THR A 22 0.75 -2.62 -21.22
N MET A 23 1.03 -1.71 -20.28
CA MET A 23 0.01 -1.14 -19.39
C MET A 23 -0.83 -0.03 -20.04
N LEU A 24 -0.25 0.77 -20.93
CA LEU A 24 -0.90 1.96 -21.49
C LEU A 24 -2.29 1.70 -22.13
N PRO A 25 -2.53 0.61 -22.87
CA PRO A 25 -3.85 0.32 -23.44
C PRO A 25 -4.98 0.27 -22.41
N PHE A 26 -4.71 -0.21 -21.19
CA PHE A 26 -5.72 -0.34 -20.13
C PHE A 26 -6.18 0.99 -19.54
N PHE A 27 -5.49 2.09 -19.85
CA PHE A 27 -5.91 3.43 -19.45
C PHE A 27 -6.83 4.11 -20.48
N ASN A 28 -6.80 3.71 -21.76
CA ASN A 28 -7.46 4.46 -22.82
C ASN A 28 -8.40 3.63 -23.71
N SER A 29 -8.02 2.41 -24.10
CA SER A 29 -8.69 1.61 -25.13
C SER A 29 -9.25 0.31 -24.56
N LEU A 30 -8.68 -0.18 -23.46
CA LEU A 30 -9.09 -1.38 -22.72
C LEU A 30 -9.43 -1.03 -21.26
N TYR A 31 -10.26 0.00 -21.06
CA TYR A 31 -10.62 0.54 -19.74
C TYR A 31 -11.84 -0.14 -19.08
N ALA A 32 -12.39 -1.17 -19.71
CA ALA A 32 -13.61 -1.82 -19.25
C ALA A 32 -13.42 -2.53 -17.90
N ASN A 33 -14.51 -2.62 -17.13
CA ASN A 33 -14.49 -3.37 -15.89
C ASN A 33 -14.40 -4.88 -16.18
N ALA A 34 -13.35 -5.54 -15.67
CA ALA A 34 -13.12 -6.98 -15.84
C ALA A 34 -14.24 -7.87 -15.24
N GLY A 35 -15.08 -7.33 -14.37
CA GLY A 35 -16.26 -8.02 -13.84
C GLY A 35 -17.48 -7.99 -14.77
N SER A 36 -17.42 -7.27 -15.89
CA SER A 36 -18.53 -7.18 -16.84
C SER A 36 -18.57 -8.36 -17.81
N SER A 37 -19.77 -8.85 -18.12
CA SER A 37 -19.99 -10.02 -18.99
C SER A 37 -19.95 -9.73 -20.50
N HIS A 38 -19.89 -8.45 -20.89
CA HIS A 38 -19.77 -8.07 -22.29
C HIS A 38 -18.33 -8.25 -22.79
N LEU A 39 -18.15 -8.37 -24.12
CA LEU A 39 -16.86 -8.66 -24.75
C LEU A 39 -15.70 -7.79 -24.23
N PHE A 40 -15.89 -6.47 -24.11
CA PHE A 40 -14.84 -5.57 -23.61
C PHE A 40 -14.38 -5.90 -22.18
N GLY A 41 -15.28 -6.34 -21.30
CA GLY A 41 -14.94 -6.71 -19.92
C GLY A 41 -14.22 -8.05 -19.87
N LEU A 42 -14.68 -9.00 -20.71
CA LEU A 42 -14.02 -10.29 -20.88
C LEU A 42 -12.59 -10.14 -21.42
N THR A 43 -12.34 -9.26 -22.39
CA THR A 43 -10.98 -8.99 -22.91
C THR A 43 -10.05 -8.43 -21.83
N VAL A 44 -10.52 -7.53 -20.96
CA VAL A 44 -9.69 -7.03 -19.84
C VAL A 44 -9.45 -8.13 -18.81
N LYS A 45 -10.47 -8.97 -18.54
CA LYS A 45 -10.34 -10.10 -17.63
C LYS A 45 -9.30 -11.11 -18.12
N GLU A 46 -9.33 -11.47 -19.41
CA GLU A 46 -8.33 -12.35 -20.04
C GLU A 46 -6.91 -11.83 -19.81
N ALA A 47 -6.68 -10.52 -19.95
CA ALA A 47 -5.36 -9.94 -19.69
C ALA A 47 -4.91 -10.04 -18.21
N ILE A 48 -5.85 -9.95 -17.27
CA ILE A 48 -5.56 -10.14 -15.83
C ILE A 48 -5.25 -11.61 -15.54
N ASP A 49 -6.00 -12.53 -16.15
CA ASP A 49 -5.82 -13.96 -15.99
C ASP A 49 -4.46 -14.39 -16.57
N GLU A 50 -4.10 -13.93 -17.78
CA GLU A 50 -2.76 -14.14 -18.38
C GLU A 50 -1.62 -13.57 -17.54
N ALA A 51 -1.82 -12.40 -16.93
CA ALA A 51 -0.82 -11.83 -16.01
C ALA A 51 -0.64 -12.72 -14.78
N GLY A 52 -1.73 -13.30 -14.27
CA GLY A 52 -1.70 -14.22 -13.13
C GLY A 52 -0.94 -15.50 -13.46
N GLU A 53 -1.18 -16.07 -14.64
CA GLU A 53 -0.46 -17.24 -15.15
C GLU A 53 1.05 -16.98 -15.27
N LYS A 54 1.45 -15.82 -15.82
CA LYS A 54 2.88 -15.45 -15.95
C LYS A 54 3.55 -15.26 -14.59
N ILE A 55 2.86 -14.68 -13.61
CA ILE A 55 3.38 -14.55 -12.24
C ILE A 55 3.54 -15.94 -11.63
N ALA A 56 2.52 -16.79 -11.75
CA ALA A 56 2.56 -18.15 -11.22
C ALA A 56 3.69 -18.99 -11.84
N GLU A 57 3.92 -18.89 -13.15
CA GLU A 57 5.03 -19.55 -13.83
C GLU A 57 6.38 -19.07 -13.28
N LEU A 58 6.56 -17.76 -13.11
CA LEU A 58 7.80 -17.16 -12.59
C LEU A 58 8.21 -17.72 -11.22
N ILE A 59 7.24 -18.05 -10.36
CA ILE A 59 7.48 -18.52 -9.00
C ILE A 59 7.11 -20.00 -8.78
N THR A 60 6.68 -20.71 -9.84
CA THR A 60 6.19 -22.10 -9.80
C THR A 60 4.99 -22.32 -8.85
N ALA A 61 4.04 -21.38 -8.83
CA ALA A 61 2.79 -21.46 -8.06
C ALA A 61 1.60 -21.98 -8.90
N ASP A 62 0.45 -22.24 -8.28
CA ASP A 62 -0.82 -22.39 -9.00
C ASP A 62 -1.39 -20.99 -9.34
N PRO A 63 -1.76 -20.71 -10.60
CA PRO A 63 -2.39 -19.43 -10.96
C PRO A 63 -3.62 -19.05 -10.13
N LYS A 64 -4.38 -20.04 -9.63
CA LYS A 64 -5.57 -19.81 -8.79
C LYS A 64 -5.24 -19.31 -7.39
N GLU A 65 -3.98 -19.43 -6.97
CA GLU A 65 -3.48 -18.98 -5.66
C GLU A 65 -2.92 -17.56 -5.71
N ILE A 66 -2.88 -16.94 -6.90
CA ILE A 66 -2.38 -15.57 -7.08
C ILE A 66 -3.48 -14.56 -6.72
N ILE A 67 -3.22 -13.80 -5.65
CA ILE A 67 -4.11 -12.71 -5.20
C ILE A 67 -3.41 -11.36 -5.44
N TYR A 68 -4.07 -10.50 -6.22
CA TYR A 68 -3.60 -9.13 -6.45
C TYR A 68 -3.90 -8.24 -5.25
N THR A 69 -2.89 -7.49 -4.80
CA THR A 69 -2.98 -6.50 -3.72
C THR A 69 -2.32 -5.19 -4.16
N SER A 70 -2.44 -4.13 -3.38
CA SER A 70 -1.79 -2.84 -3.67
C SER A 70 -0.27 -2.83 -3.43
N GLY A 71 0.29 -3.84 -2.77
CA GLY A 71 1.74 -4.01 -2.52
C GLY A 71 2.03 -4.92 -1.31
N ALA A 72 3.31 -5.23 -1.05
CA ALA A 72 3.67 -6.19 0.01
C ALA A 72 3.21 -5.77 1.40
N THR A 73 3.17 -4.47 1.71
CA THR A 73 2.65 -4.04 3.02
C THR A 73 1.21 -4.51 3.24
N GLU A 74 0.38 -4.48 2.19
CA GLU A 74 -0.98 -5.02 2.25
C GLU A 74 -0.95 -6.54 2.41
N VAL A 75 -0.14 -7.27 1.63
CA VAL A 75 -0.04 -8.74 1.75
C VAL A 75 0.44 -9.16 3.13
N VAL A 76 1.48 -8.53 3.68
CA VAL A 76 2.00 -8.79 5.03
C VAL A 76 0.88 -8.59 6.06
N ASN A 77 0.12 -7.50 5.95
CA ASN A 77 -0.99 -7.26 6.85
C ASN A 77 -2.12 -8.28 6.65
N LEU A 78 -2.47 -8.62 5.42
CA LEU A 78 -3.51 -9.58 5.09
C LEU A 78 -3.16 -10.97 5.62
N ALA A 79 -1.93 -11.43 5.39
CA ALA A 79 -1.44 -12.71 5.85
C ALA A 79 -1.36 -12.77 7.39
N LEU A 80 -0.65 -11.82 8.01
CA LEU A 80 -0.40 -11.85 9.46
C LEU A 80 -1.62 -11.48 10.30
N LYS A 81 -2.54 -10.62 9.81
CA LYS A 81 -3.79 -10.32 10.53
C LYS A 81 -4.92 -11.29 10.18
N GLY A 82 -4.82 -11.96 9.03
CA GLY A 82 -5.78 -12.98 8.60
C GLY A 82 -5.60 -14.32 9.29
N ILE A 83 -4.44 -14.59 9.90
CA ILE A 83 -4.26 -15.79 10.73
C ILE A 83 -5.09 -15.67 12.02
N GLU A 84 -5.88 -16.71 12.28
CA GLU A 84 -6.66 -16.83 13.51
C GLU A 84 -5.98 -17.80 14.48
N LYS A 85 -6.17 -17.56 15.79
CA LYS A 85 -5.75 -18.53 16.81
C LYS A 85 -6.61 -19.78 16.67
N ALA A 86 -6.03 -20.87 16.18
CA ALA A 86 -6.73 -22.12 15.95
C ALA A 86 -6.05 -23.26 16.70
N ASN A 87 -6.86 -24.19 17.24
CA ASN A 87 -6.36 -25.40 17.90
C ASN A 87 -5.30 -25.15 19.01
N GLY A 88 -5.40 -24.03 19.71
CA GLY A 88 -4.44 -23.63 20.76
C GLY A 88 -3.10 -23.10 20.24
N LYS A 89 -2.93 -22.96 18.92
CA LYS A 89 -1.77 -22.30 18.30
C LYS A 89 -1.95 -20.79 18.28
N ASN A 90 -1.02 -20.06 18.87
CA ASN A 90 -1.04 -18.60 18.97
C ASN A 90 0.36 -17.98 18.95
N HIS A 91 1.38 -18.74 18.57
CA HIS A 91 2.77 -18.32 18.57
C HIS A 91 3.27 -18.06 17.14
N ILE A 92 3.91 -16.91 16.91
CA ILE A 92 4.54 -16.51 15.66
C ILE A 92 6.05 -16.39 15.91
N ILE A 93 6.86 -16.94 15.02
CA ILE A 93 8.31 -16.74 15.04
C ILE A 93 8.67 -15.85 13.86
N THR A 94 9.48 -14.82 14.10
CA THR A 94 9.98 -13.92 13.07
C THR A 94 11.40 -13.46 13.38
N VAL A 95 12.00 -12.61 12.54
CA VAL A 95 13.39 -12.15 12.69
C VAL A 95 13.43 -10.65 12.96
N LYS A 96 14.38 -10.17 13.76
CA LYS A 96 14.51 -8.72 14.04
C LYS A 96 14.90 -7.89 12.80
N THR A 97 15.45 -8.53 11.78
CA THR A 97 15.87 -7.89 10.52
C THR A 97 14.76 -7.81 9.47
N GLU A 98 13.54 -8.24 9.79
CA GLU A 98 12.40 -8.13 8.88
C GLU A 98 12.09 -6.69 8.48
N HIS A 99 11.39 -6.54 7.35
CA HIS A 99 10.85 -5.25 6.96
C HIS A 99 9.85 -4.71 8.01
N LYS A 100 9.78 -3.38 8.15
CA LYS A 100 8.95 -2.71 9.15
C LYS A 100 7.46 -3.10 9.09
N ALA A 101 6.96 -3.43 7.90
CA ALA A 101 5.58 -3.93 7.71
C ALA A 101 5.32 -5.22 8.49
N VAL A 102 6.29 -6.14 8.56
CA VAL A 102 6.19 -7.39 9.35
C VAL A 102 6.30 -7.06 10.83
N LEU A 103 7.36 -6.35 11.23
CA LEU A 103 7.63 -6.03 12.64
C LEU A 103 6.47 -5.27 13.30
N ASP A 104 5.94 -4.23 12.65
CA ASP A 104 4.82 -3.45 13.19
C ASP A 104 3.52 -4.26 13.26
N THR A 105 3.32 -5.18 12.31
CA THR A 105 2.16 -6.07 12.33
C THR A 105 2.28 -7.10 13.45
N CYS A 106 3.46 -7.66 13.68
CA CYS A 106 3.74 -8.55 14.81
C CYS A 106 3.52 -7.83 16.15
N ILE A 107 4.03 -6.60 16.32
CA ILE A 107 3.78 -5.77 17.52
C ILE A 107 2.28 -5.53 17.75
N TYR A 108 1.52 -5.34 16.67
CA TYR A 108 0.07 -5.25 16.75
C TYR A 108 -0.57 -6.57 17.22
N LEU A 109 -0.13 -7.71 16.70
CA LEU A 109 -0.65 -9.04 17.06
C LEU A 109 -0.31 -9.43 18.50
N GLU A 110 0.83 -9.02 19.04
CA GLU A 110 1.14 -9.16 20.46
C GLU A 110 0.06 -8.51 21.33
N LYS A 111 -0.41 -7.31 20.95
CA LYS A 111 -1.52 -6.62 21.63
C LYS A 111 -2.86 -7.34 21.47
N GLN A 112 -3.01 -8.16 20.42
CA GLN A 112 -4.15 -9.06 20.24
C GLN A 112 -3.96 -10.42 20.95
N GLY A 113 -2.89 -10.58 21.74
CA GLY A 113 -2.60 -11.75 22.56
C GLY A 113 -1.99 -12.93 21.80
N PHE A 114 -1.34 -12.68 20.66
CA PHE A 114 -0.38 -13.63 20.10
C PHE A 114 0.91 -13.58 20.90
N LEU A 115 1.62 -14.71 20.96
CA LEU A 115 3.01 -14.75 21.40
C LEU A 115 3.87 -14.54 20.16
N VAL A 116 4.87 -13.65 20.23
CA VAL A 116 5.80 -13.45 19.12
C VAL A 116 7.23 -13.61 19.61
N THR A 117 7.98 -14.47 18.96
CA THR A 117 9.42 -14.62 19.16
C THR A 117 10.15 -13.93 18.01
N TYR A 118 11.06 -13.02 18.34
CA TYR A 118 11.90 -12.32 17.37
C TYR A 118 13.34 -12.86 17.47
N LEU A 119 13.71 -13.72 16.53
CA LEU A 119 15.05 -14.28 16.42
C LEU A 119 16.07 -13.20 16.07
N ASP A 120 17.26 -13.35 16.65
CA ASP A 120 18.43 -12.59 16.25
C ASP A 120 19.06 -13.20 14.99
N VAL A 121 19.99 -12.46 14.38
CA VAL A 121 20.83 -12.96 13.29
C VAL A 121 22.29 -12.98 13.74
N GLY A 122 23.05 -13.91 13.17
CA GLY A 122 24.50 -13.98 13.31
C GLY A 122 25.21 -12.79 12.67
N LYS A 123 26.54 -12.76 12.81
CA LYS A 123 27.38 -11.73 12.17
C LYS A 123 27.36 -11.79 10.64
N ASP A 124 27.00 -12.93 10.09
CA ASP A 124 26.77 -13.19 8.67
C ASP A 124 25.35 -12.80 8.22
N GLY A 125 24.47 -12.39 9.15
CA GLY A 125 23.09 -12.01 8.88
C GLY A 125 22.12 -13.19 8.75
N LEU A 126 22.59 -14.43 8.95
CA LEU A 126 21.75 -15.63 8.92
C LEU A 126 21.12 -15.90 10.28
N ILE A 127 19.93 -16.50 10.30
CA ILE A 127 19.38 -17.03 11.55
C ILE A 127 20.10 -18.32 11.95
N ASP A 128 20.14 -18.62 13.24
CA ASP A 128 20.57 -19.92 13.75
C ASP A 128 19.41 -20.93 13.63
N LEU A 129 19.58 -21.96 12.80
CA LEU A 129 18.58 -23.00 12.60
C LEU A 129 18.37 -23.87 13.85
N ASP A 130 19.38 -24.01 14.71
CA ASP A 130 19.23 -24.75 15.96
C ASP A 130 18.46 -23.91 16.99
N GLU A 131 18.63 -22.58 16.98
CA GLU A 131 17.77 -21.68 17.74
C GLU A 131 16.31 -21.81 17.27
N LEU A 132 16.06 -21.79 15.95
CA LEU A 132 14.72 -21.99 15.38
C LEU A 132 14.09 -23.32 15.86
N LYS A 133 14.84 -24.43 15.80
CA LYS A 133 14.37 -25.74 16.30
C LYS A 133 14.04 -25.73 17.79
N ASN A 134 14.77 -24.95 18.59
CA ASN A 134 14.56 -24.86 20.03
C ASN A 134 13.32 -24.00 20.39
N VAL A 135 13.05 -22.94 19.63
CA VAL A 135 11.91 -22.04 19.90
C VAL A 135 10.60 -22.50 19.25
N ILE A 136 10.67 -23.33 18.20
CA ILE A 136 9.47 -23.85 17.55
C ILE A 136 8.82 -24.93 18.42
N THR A 137 7.50 -24.82 18.60
CA THR A 137 6.72 -25.72 19.43
C THR A 137 5.44 -26.12 18.72
N ASP A 138 4.69 -27.08 19.28
CA ASP A 138 3.40 -27.49 18.73
C ASP A 138 2.33 -26.38 18.84
N LYS A 139 2.62 -25.27 19.56
CA LYS A 139 1.80 -24.05 19.63
C LYS A 139 2.16 -23.00 18.59
N THR A 140 3.27 -23.20 17.87
CA THR A 140 3.68 -22.30 16.78
C THR A 140 2.72 -22.45 15.60
N LEU A 141 2.16 -21.32 15.19
CA LEU A 141 1.21 -21.18 14.10
C LEU A 141 1.92 -20.80 12.79
N LEU A 142 2.88 -19.87 12.88
CA LEU A 142 3.55 -19.29 11.72
C LEU A 142 5.03 -19.03 12.00
N VAL A 143 5.89 -19.36 11.04
CA VAL A 143 7.26 -18.86 10.91
C VAL A 143 7.28 -17.84 9.77
N CYS A 144 7.71 -16.61 10.08
CA CYS A 144 7.72 -15.46 9.18
C CYS A 144 9.15 -14.96 8.98
N VAL A 145 9.78 -15.30 7.84
CA VAL A 145 11.19 -14.97 7.56
C VAL A 145 11.33 -14.45 6.13
N MET A 146 11.89 -13.25 5.96
CA MET A 146 12.21 -12.68 4.66
C MET A 146 13.28 -13.49 3.94
N PHE A 147 13.12 -13.69 2.64
CA PHE A 147 14.04 -14.50 1.86
C PHE A 147 15.38 -13.79 1.67
N VAL A 148 15.34 -12.54 1.25
CA VAL A 148 16.52 -11.71 1.01
C VAL A 148 16.39 -10.41 1.78
N ASN A 149 17.37 -10.10 2.61
CA ASN A 149 17.32 -8.87 3.39
C ASN A 149 17.50 -7.63 2.48
N ASN A 150 16.66 -6.62 2.66
CA ASN A 150 16.67 -5.41 1.82
C ASN A 150 17.87 -4.48 2.05
N GLU A 151 18.53 -4.57 3.20
CA GLU A 151 19.66 -3.73 3.57
C GLU A 151 20.99 -4.41 3.21
N THR A 152 21.15 -5.68 3.59
CA THR A 152 22.42 -6.42 3.46
C THR A 152 22.48 -7.32 2.23
N GLY A 153 21.33 -7.70 1.65
CA GLY A 153 21.25 -8.69 0.57
C GLY A 153 21.52 -10.13 1.00
N VAL A 154 21.63 -10.41 2.30
CA VAL A 154 21.79 -11.76 2.83
C VAL A 154 20.57 -12.60 2.49
N ILE A 155 20.81 -13.84 2.05
CA ILE A 155 19.79 -14.81 1.64
C ILE A 155 19.61 -15.82 2.77
N GLN A 156 18.40 -15.94 3.33
CA GLN A 156 18.10 -16.92 4.36
C GLN A 156 17.91 -18.34 3.75
N PRO A 157 18.23 -19.42 4.50
CA PRO A 157 18.04 -20.80 4.08
C PRO A 157 16.55 -21.20 4.19
N ILE A 158 15.70 -20.63 3.33
CA ILE A 158 14.24 -20.75 3.44
C ILE A 158 13.74 -22.19 3.36
N LYS A 159 14.40 -23.04 2.55
CA LYS A 159 14.00 -24.44 2.41
C LYS A 159 14.16 -25.19 3.73
N GLU A 160 15.31 -25.05 4.37
CA GLU A 160 15.61 -25.66 5.67
C GLU A 160 14.71 -25.11 6.78
N ILE A 161 14.38 -23.82 6.73
CA ILE A 161 13.42 -23.18 7.64
C ILE A 161 12.02 -23.78 7.47
N ALA A 162 11.59 -23.97 6.22
CA ALA A 162 10.29 -24.55 5.91
C ALA A 162 10.20 -26.02 6.36
N GLU A 163 11.24 -26.81 6.12
CA GLU A 163 11.32 -28.20 6.61
C GLU A 163 11.14 -28.26 8.14
N ILE A 164 11.85 -27.42 8.90
CA ILE A 164 11.71 -27.33 10.37
C ILE A 164 10.29 -26.90 10.79
N ALA A 165 9.69 -25.95 10.06
CA ALA A 165 8.35 -25.45 10.35
C ALA A 165 7.27 -26.51 10.09
N HIS A 166 7.34 -27.17 8.94
CA HIS A 166 6.38 -28.18 8.51
C HIS A 166 6.43 -29.44 9.37
N ASP A 167 7.61 -29.83 9.89
CA ASP A 167 7.75 -30.91 10.89
C ASP A 167 6.91 -30.66 12.16
N LYS A 168 6.53 -29.40 12.42
CA LYS A 168 5.65 -28.97 13.53
C LYS A 168 4.25 -28.55 13.10
N ASN A 169 3.86 -28.85 11.86
CA ASN A 169 2.62 -28.39 11.24
C ASN A 169 2.43 -26.86 11.36
N CYS A 170 3.52 -26.12 11.21
CA CYS A 170 3.56 -24.66 11.28
C CYS A 170 3.61 -24.08 9.87
N LEU A 171 2.86 -23.01 9.60
CA LEU A 171 2.89 -22.34 8.30
C LEU A 171 4.19 -21.55 8.12
N VAL A 172 4.56 -21.31 6.87
CA VAL A 172 5.72 -20.50 6.47
C VAL A 172 5.23 -19.30 5.65
N PHE A 173 5.37 -18.11 6.21
CA PHE A 173 5.26 -16.86 5.47
C PHE A 173 6.66 -16.35 5.14
N CYS A 174 6.94 -16.12 3.86
CA CYS A 174 8.27 -15.68 3.44
C CYS A 174 8.19 -14.38 2.66
N ASP A 175 8.71 -13.27 3.20
CA ASP A 175 8.83 -12.02 2.43
C ASP A 175 9.91 -12.13 1.35
N ALA A 176 9.48 -12.45 0.14
CA ALA A 176 10.34 -12.63 -1.03
C ALA A 176 10.45 -11.37 -1.89
N THR A 177 10.04 -10.20 -1.39
CA THR A 177 10.03 -8.95 -2.18
C THR A 177 11.41 -8.62 -2.72
N GLN A 178 12.49 -8.89 -1.98
CA GLN A 178 13.85 -8.68 -2.45
C GLN A 178 14.42 -9.83 -3.27
N ALA A 179 13.80 -11.00 -3.25
CA ALA A 179 14.27 -12.20 -3.94
C ALA A 179 13.86 -12.24 -5.41
N VAL A 180 12.57 -12.01 -5.69
CA VAL A 180 12.03 -12.20 -7.05
C VAL A 180 12.72 -11.25 -8.04
N GLY A 181 13.21 -11.84 -9.14
CA GLY A 181 13.99 -11.14 -10.17
C GLY A 181 15.47 -10.94 -9.84
N LYS A 182 15.94 -11.34 -8.65
CA LYS A 182 17.37 -11.33 -8.26
C LYS A 182 17.93 -12.73 -8.04
N VAL A 183 17.13 -13.62 -7.46
CA VAL A 183 17.46 -15.04 -7.25
C VAL A 183 16.31 -15.93 -7.72
N PRO A 184 16.56 -17.22 -8.04
CA PRO A 184 15.50 -18.17 -8.34
C PRO A 184 14.52 -18.30 -7.17
N VAL A 185 13.22 -18.24 -7.45
CA VAL A 185 12.16 -18.45 -6.46
C VAL A 185 11.24 -19.53 -6.99
N ASN A 186 11.21 -20.68 -6.33
CA ASN A 186 10.22 -21.73 -6.57
C ASN A 186 9.52 -21.98 -5.25
N VAL A 187 8.26 -21.53 -5.12
CA VAL A 187 7.54 -21.57 -3.85
C VAL A 187 7.30 -23.00 -3.37
N LYS A 188 7.14 -23.96 -4.29
CA LYS A 188 6.94 -25.38 -3.97
C LYS A 188 8.22 -26.02 -3.45
N ASP A 189 9.34 -25.80 -4.16
CA ASP A 189 10.63 -26.37 -3.75
C ASP A 189 11.16 -25.77 -2.44
N LEU A 190 10.81 -24.50 -2.17
CA LEU A 190 11.17 -23.77 -0.96
C LEU A 190 10.23 -24.03 0.22
N GLY A 191 9.09 -24.69 0.02
CA GLY A 191 8.11 -24.94 1.07
C GLY A 191 7.42 -23.67 1.61
N ILE A 192 7.21 -22.66 0.76
CA ILE A 192 6.58 -21.40 1.18
C ILE A 192 5.05 -21.54 1.08
N ASP A 193 4.35 -21.35 2.20
CA ASP A 193 2.87 -21.41 2.24
C ASP A 193 2.23 -20.07 1.86
N LEU A 194 2.86 -18.95 2.24
CA LEU A 194 2.39 -17.60 1.96
C LEU A 194 3.56 -16.69 1.56
N MET A 195 3.43 -15.95 0.46
CA MET A 195 4.48 -15.08 -0.06
C MET A 195 3.92 -13.73 -0.53
N PRO A 196 4.39 -12.58 0.00
CA PRO A 196 4.17 -11.31 -0.65
C PRO A 196 5.03 -11.21 -1.91
N TYR A 197 4.36 -10.95 -3.03
CA TYR A 197 5.01 -10.53 -4.25
C TYR A 197 4.74 -9.05 -4.49
N ILE A 198 5.80 -8.26 -4.64
CA ILE A 198 5.71 -6.92 -5.23
C ILE A 198 6.25 -7.01 -6.65
N GLU A 199 5.40 -6.69 -7.62
CA GLU A 199 5.88 -6.27 -8.92
C GLU A 199 6.59 -4.92 -8.75
N LYS A 200 7.92 -4.93 -8.64
CA LYS A 200 8.73 -3.72 -8.40
C LYS A 200 8.61 -2.69 -9.52
N LYS A 201 8.12 -3.12 -10.68
CA LYS A 201 7.81 -2.26 -11.82
C LYS A 201 6.41 -1.63 -11.73
N TYR A 202 5.63 -1.94 -10.69
CA TYR A 202 4.39 -1.22 -10.42
C TYR A 202 4.71 0.12 -9.74
N LYS A 203 4.91 1.14 -10.57
CA LYS A 203 4.91 2.54 -10.14
C LYS A 203 4.01 3.36 -11.04
N THR A 204 3.18 4.17 -10.40
CA THR A 204 2.58 5.31 -11.07
C THR A 204 3.67 6.35 -11.35
N ASN A 205 3.72 6.86 -12.58
CA ASN A 205 4.67 7.91 -12.92
C ASN A 205 4.34 9.20 -12.15
N GLY A 206 5.38 9.95 -11.75
CA GLY A 206 5.49 11.42 -11.73
C GLY A 206 4.49 12.33 -11.00
N ARG A 207 3.29 11.88 -10.60
CA ARG A 207 2.21 12.72 -10.07
C ARG A 207 1.51 11.98 -8.92
N LYS A 208 1.91 12.30 -7.69
CA LYS A 208 1.31 11.74 -6.47
C LYS A 208 0.10 12.58 -6.09
N ALA A 209 -1.03 11.97 -5.75
CA ALA A 209 -2.17 12.66 -5.16
C ALA A 209 -2.40 12.14 -3.72
N ILE A 210 -2.87 13.01 -2.84
CA ILE A 210 -3.32 12.62 -1.50
C ILE A 210 -4.77 13.03 -1.34
N ALA A 211 -5.59 12.17 -0.74
CA ALA A 211 -6.96 12.52 -0.39
C ALA A 211 -7.39 11.83 0.89
N GLY A 212 -8.40 12.39 1.55
CA GLY A 212 -8.98 11.82 2.75
C GLY A 212 -10.45 12.13 2.89
N LEU A 213 -11.12 11.34 3.74
CA LEU A 213 -12.54 11.46 4.06
C LEU A 213 -12.75 11.83 5.53
N SER A 214 -13.79 12.61 5.84
CA SER A 214 -14.13 13.00 7.21
C SER A 214 -12.90 13.57 7.96
N ARG A 215 -12.52 13.00 9.11
CA ARG A 215 -11.29 13.38 9.84
C ARG A 215 -10.05 13.19 8.97
N GLY A 216 -9.96 12.07 8.25
CA GLY A 216 -8.92 11.73 7.27
C GLY A 216 -8.67 12.83 6.23
N SER A 217 -9.74 13.54 5.85
CA SER A 217 -9.67 14.67 4.92
C SER A 217 -8.83 15.82 5.47
N TYR A 218 -8.98 16.12 6.76
CA TYR A 218 -8.16 17.12 7.44
C TYR A 218 -6.69 16.70 7.47
N GLN A 219 -6.37 15.43 7.76
CA GLN A 219 -4.98 14.95 7.71
C GLN A 219 -4.40 14.98 6.30
N ALA A 220 -5.19 14.61 5.29
CA ALA A 220 -4.76 14.68 3.89
C ALA A 220 -4.46 16.13 3.46
N MET A 221 -5.34 17.07 3.84
CA MET A 221 -5.13 18.51 3.65
C MET A 221 -3.88 18.99 4.39
N LEU A 222 -3.70 18.62 5.65
CA LEU A 222 -2.53 19.02 6.46
C LEU A 222 -1.23 18.55 5.82
N ILE A 223 -1.14 17.27 5.46
CA ILE A 223 0.05 16.68 4.82
C ILE A 223 0.28 17.32 3.45
N GLY A 224 -0.78 17.48 2.65
CA GLY A 224 -0.70 18.08 1.31
C GLY A 224 -0.23 19.53 1.33
N VAL A 225 -0.77 20.35 2.23
CA VAL A 225 -0.41 21.77 2.41
C VAL A 225 1.01 21.91 2.98
N ASN A 226 1.45 20.96 3.81
CA ASN A 226 2.80 20.97 4.38
C ASN A 226 3.88 20.53 3.39
N HIS A 227 3.51 19.72 2.38
CA HIS A 227 4.41 19.15 1.37
C HIS A 227 3.88 19.33 -0.08
N PRO A 228 3.55 20.57 -0.51
CA PRO A 228 2.93 20.86 -1.81
C PRO A 228 3.80 20.45 -3.01
N GLU A 229 5.11 20.30 -2.82
CA GLU A 229 6.05 19.86 -3.83
C GLU A 229 5.93 18.36 -4.18
N VAL A 230 5.41 17.57 -3.24
CA VAL A 230 5.27 16.11 -3.38
C VAL A 230 4.02 15.76 -4.19
N PHE A 231 2.94 16.51 -4.00
CA PHE A 231 1.63 16.18 -4.56
C PHE A 231 1.26 17.01 -5.77
N SER A 232 0.65 16.39 -6.78
CA SER A 232 0.00 17.06 -7.91
C SER A 232 -1.46 17.40 -7.62
N ALA A 233 -2.08 16.74 -6.63
CA ALA A 233 -3.44 17.00 -6.21
C ALA A 233 -3.69 16.65 -4.73
N ILE A 234 -4.58 17.40 -4.09
CA ILE A 234 -5.01 17.25 -2.69
C ILE A 234 -6.54 17.18 -2.67
N GLY A 235 -7.09 16.04 -2.25
CA GLY A 235 -8.53 15.79 -2.19
C GLY A 235 -9.08 15.85 -0.78
N SER A 236 -10.15 16.62 -0.60
CA SER A 236 -10.85 16.81 0.67
C SER A 236 -12.30 16.35 0.53
N PHE A 237 -12.68 15.24 1.18
CA PHE A 237 -14.04 14.70 1.11
C PHE A 237 -14.74 14.89 2.45
N SER A 238 -15.63 15.88 2.53
CA SER A 238 -16.36 16.27 3.74
C SER A 238 -15.42 16.44 4.95
N PRO A 239 -14.49 17.41 4.93
CA PRO A 239 -13.48 17.54 5.98
C PRO A 239 -14.09 17.85 7.35
N VAL A 240 -13.64 17.13 8.38
CA VAL A 240 -13.95 17.52 9.76
C VAL A 240 -13.22 18.81 10.10
N ILE A 241 -13.97 19.75 10.66
CA ILE A 241 -13.53 21.11 10.99
C ILE A 241 -12.75 21.06 12.32
N TYR A 242 -11.44 21.23 12.25
CA TYR A 242 -10.63 21.63 13.40
C TYR A 242 -10.23 23.09 13.17
N GLY A 243 -10.86 23.97 13.94
CA GLY A 243 -11.05 25.37 13.58
C GLY A 243 -9.88 26.27 13.96
N GLY A 244 -9.55 27.17 13.04
CA GLY A 244 -9.09 28.51 13.38
C GLY A 244 -10.24 29.43 13.84
N THR A 245 -9.93 30.68 14.20
CA THR A 245 -10.94 31.72 14.49
C THR A 245 -11.42 32.39 13.21
N GLU A 246 -12.51 33.16 13.22
CA GLU A 246 -12.89 34.04 12.07
C GLU A 246 -11.71 34.91 11.60
N THR A 247 -10.87 35.33 12.54
CA THR A 247 -9.66 36.14 12.29
C THR A 247 -8.45 35.34 11.82
N GLN A 248 -8.44 34.01 12.00
CA GLN A 248 -7.35 33.10 11.61
C GLN A 248 -7.88 31.74 11.14
N PRO A 249 -8.66 31.67 10.04
CA PRO A 249 -9.41 30.48 9.67
C PRO A 249 -8.54 29.25 9.36
N PHE A 250 -7.26 29.46 9.06
CA PHE A 250 -6.27 28.42 8.75
C PHE A 250 -5.17 28.26 9.79
N LYS A 251 -5.39 28.69 11.05
CA LYS A 251 -4.37 28.67 12.11
C LYS A 251 -3.63 27.32 12.23
N GLU A 252 -4.33 26.22 11.98
CA GLU A 252 -3.78 24.86 12.08
C GLU A 252 -3.22 24.31 10.76
N PHE A 253 -3.42 25.01 9.63
CA PHE A 253 -2.81 24.64 8.36
C PHE A 253 -1.52 25.44 8.14
N PRO A 254 -0.41 24.79 7.74
CA PRO A 254 0.86 25.46 7.46
C PRO A 254 0.82 26.17 6.09
N ILE A 255 -0.10 27.12 5.93
CA ILE A 255 -0.36 27.86 4.69
C ILE A 255 0.91 28.56 4.16
N GLY A 256 1.83 28.93 5.05
CA GLY A 256 3.13 29.49 4.66
C GLY A 256 3.96 28.55 3.77
N ASN A 257 3.88 27.23 3.96
CA ASN A 257 4.59 26.25 3.12
C ASN A 257 3.96 26.15 1.73
N LEU A 258 2.63 26.16 1.67
CA LEU A 258 1.86 26.24 0.44
C LEU A 258 2.25 27.49 -0.36
N LEU A 259 2.18 28.68 0.23
CA LEU A 259 2.54 29.95 -0.42
C LEU A 259 3.96 29.99 -0.98
N LYS A 260 4.93 29.42 -0.25
CA LYS A 260 6.34 29.37 -0.66
C LYS A 260 6.62 28.38 -1.79
N SER A 261 5.73 27.41 -2.02
CA SER A 261 5.95 26.39 -3.04
C SER A 261 5.81 26.93 -4.46
N LYS A 262 6.71 26.47 -5.34
CA LYS A 262 6.61 26.69 -6.78
C LYS A 262 5.59 25.74 -7.45
N LYS A 263 5.22 24.63 -6.80
CA LYS A 263 4.17 23.74 -7.29
C LYS A 263 2.81 24.19 -6.77
N ARG A 264 1.81 24.16 -7.66
CA ARG A 264 0.41 24.47 -7.37
C ARG A 264 -0.41 23.19 -7.55
N PRO A 265 -0.55 22.32 -6.54
CA PRO A 265 -1.39 21.14 -6.64
C PRO A 265 -2.85 21.51 -6.89
N LEU A 266 -3.57 20.65 -7.62
CA LEU A 266 -5.02 20.75 -7.75
C LEU A 266 -5.69 20.44 -6.41
N PHE A 267 -6.54 21.33 -5.92
CA PHE A 267 -7.40 21.04 -4.77
C PHE A 267 -8.75 20.49 -5.23
N PHE A 268 -9.22 19.42 -4.62
CA PHE A 268 -10.58 18.93 -4.82
C PHE A 268 -11.33 19.03 -3.51
N ILE A 269 -12.48 19.68 -3.51
CA ILE A 269 -13.28 19.93 -2.31
C ILE A 269 -14.68 19.36 -2.55
N GLY A 270 -14.95 18.22 -1.91
CA GLY A 270 -16.20 17.49 -2.00
C GLY A 270 -16.99 17.58 -0.69
N VAL A 271 -18.31 17.75 -0.77
CA VAL A 271 -19.20 17.79 0.41
C VAL A 271 -20.61 17.33 0.04
N GLY A 272 -21.37 16.82 1.01
CA GLY A 272 -22.79 16.55 0.85
C GLY A 272 -23.61 17.85 0.83
N ASP A 273 -24.59 17.97 -0.05
CA ASP A 273 -25.44 19.16 -0.14
C ASP A 273 -26.43 19.32 1.05
N LYS A 274 -26.62 18.27 1.85
CA LYS A 274 -27.38 18.28 3.10
C LYS A 274 -26.51 18.34 4.36
N GLU A 275 -25.19 18.45 4.23
CA GLU A 275 -24.32 18.63 5.40
C GLU A 275 -24.64 19.92 6.17
N ASP A 276 -24.24 19.93 7.44
CA ASP A 276 -24.37 21.10 8.31
C ASP A 276 -23.68 22.32 7.67
N ALA A 277 -24.31 23.49 7.81
CA ALA A 277 -23.85 24.74 7.19
C ALA A 277 -22.38 25.04 7.47
N ARG A 278 -21.85 24.62 8.63
CA ARG A 278 -20.43 24.79 9.00
C ARG A 278 -19.47 24.16 7.99
N PHE A 279 -19.81 23.01 7.40
CA PHE A 279 -18.97 22.36 6.37
C PHE A 279 -18.97 23.17 5.08
N LEU A 280 -20.13 23.69 4.69
CA LEU A 280 -20.29 24.52 3.50
C LEU A 280 -19.53 25.84 3.65
N ASP A 281 -19.60 26.45 4.82
CA ASP A 281 -18.91 27.72 5.09
C ASP A 281 -17.40 27.55 5.17
N PHE A 282 -16.92 26.47 5.81
CA PHE A 282 -15.49 26.13 5.80
C PHE A 282 -14.96 25.89 4.39
N ASN A 283 -15.71 25.18 3.55
CA ASN A 283 -15.34 24.96 2.16
C ASN A 283 -15.27 26.29 1.39
N LYS A 284 -16.25 27.20 1.56
CA LYS A 284 -16.19 28.54 0.97
C LYS A 284 -14.92 29.28 1.41
N THR A 285 -14.54 29.22 2.68
CA THR A 285 -13.32 29.84 3.18
C THR A 285 -12.07 29.30 2.49
N ILE A 286 -11.95 27.97 2.34
CA ILE A 286 -10.84 27.36 1.58
C ILE A 286 -10.85 27.83 0.13
N ILE A 287 -12.02 27.79 -0.54
CA ILE A 287 -12.14 28.15 -1.95
C ILE A 287 -11.74 29.60 -2.19
N SER A 288 -12.25 30.54 -1.38
CA SER A 288 -11.87 31.95 -1.47
C SER A 288 -10.36 32.15 -1.30
N TYR A 289 -9.74 31.43 -0.37
CA TYR A 289 -8.29 31.46 -0.20
C TYR A 289 -7.53 30.92 -1.43
N LEU A 290 -7.99 29.81 -2.01
CA LEU A 290 -7.38 29.22 -3.20
C LEU A 290 -7.51 30.15 -4.41
N ASP A 291 -8.67 30.80 -4.59
CA ASP A 291 -8.91 31.82 -5.61
C ASP A 291 -7.95 33.01 -5.46
N GLU A 292 -7.89 33.62 -4.27
CA GLU A 292 -7.03 34.77 -3.98
C GLU A 292 -5.54 34.49 -4.26
N ASN A 293 -5.12 33.23 -4.13
CA ASN A 293 -3.72 32.82 -4.27
C ASN A 293 -3.44 32.05 -5.58
N ASN A 294 -4.38 32.03 -6.52
CA ASN A 294 -4.26 31.38 -7.84
C ASN A 294 -3.90 29.89 -7.77
N TYR A 295 -4.56 29.13 -6.89
CA TYR A 295 -4.47 27.67 -6.87
C TYR A 295 -5.56 27.04 -7.75
N PRO A 296 -5.24 26.01 -8.55
CA PRO A 296 -6.27 25.28 -9.26
C PRO A 296 -7.13 24.48 -8.28
N TYR A 297 -8.45 24.55 -8.41
CA TYR A 297 -9.36 23.72 -7.61
C TYR A 297 -10.57 23.21 -8.41
N SER A 298 -11.27 22.24 -7.81
CA SER A 298 -12.55 21.72 -8.27
C SER A 298 -13.46 21.49 -7.07
N GLU A 299 -14.70 21.92 -7.18
CA GLU A 299 -15.74 21.67 -6.18
C GLU A 299 -16.66 20.54 -6.63
N TYR A 300 -17.18 19.81 -5.66
CA TYR A 300 -18.24 18.83 -5.89
C TYR A 300 -19.25 18.82 -4.73
N ARG A 301 -20.53 18.90 -5.08
CA ARG A 301 -21.63 18.72 -4.14
C ARG A 301 -22.34 17.41 -4.44
N SER A 302 -22.25 16.47 -3.52
CA SER A 302 -22.99 15.22 -3.60
C SER A 302 -24.46 15.49 -3.26
N ALA A 303 -25.35 15.23 -4.21
CA ALA A 303 -26.77 15.52 -4.09
C ALA A 303 -27.48 14.56 -3.13
N GLN A 304 -28.34 15.13 -2.27
CA GLN A 304 -29.17 14.45 -1.26
C GLN A 304 -28.37 13.64 -0.22
N THR A 305 -27.16 14.06 0.10
CA THR A 305 -26.29 13.30 1.02
C THR A 305 -25.73 14.17 2.13
N TYR A 306 -25.47 13.53 3.26
CA TYR A 306 -24.92 14.13 4.47
C TYR A 306 -23.43 13.78 4.65
N HIS A 307 -22.92 13.90 5.88
CA HIS A 307 -21.58 13.51 6.26
C HIS A 307 -21.46 11.99 6.36
N GLU A 308 -21.45 11.32 5.21
CA GLU A 308 -21.63 9.88 5.13
C GLU A 308 -20.85 9.23 3.99
N TRP A 309 -20.81 7.90 4.02
CA TRP A 309 -20.14 7.06 3.03
C TRP A 309 -20.49 7.38 1.57
N LEU A 310 -21.77 7.64 1.28
CA LEU A 310 -22.21 7.88 -0.10
C LEU A 310 -21.61 9.16 -0.68
N THR A 311 -21.47 10.20 0.15
CA THR A 311 -20.75 11.44 -0.21
C THR A 311 -19.30 11.13 -0.55
N TRP A 312 -18.58 10.41 0.32
CA TRP A 312 -17.16 10.12 0.12
C TRP A 312 -16.91 9.26 -1.12
N ARG A 313 -17.77 8.26 -1.38
CA ARG A 313 -17.71 7.43 -2.58
C ARG A 313 -17.84 8.26 -3.87
N ARG A 314 -18.80 9.18 -3.91
CA ARG A 314 -19.02 10.06 -5.06
C ARG A 314 -17.89 11.09 -5.21
N CYS A 315 -17.41 11.66 -4.11
CA CYS A 315 -16.25 12.55 -4.10
C CYS A 315 -15.00 11.85 -4.64
N LEU A 316 -14.75 10.60 -4.23
CA LEU A 316 -13.63 9.80 -4.75
C LEU A 316 -13.77 9.56 -6.27
N HIS A 317 -14.98 9.21 -6.73
CA HIS A 317 -15.26 9.04 -8.15
C HIS A 317 -14.89 10.29 -8.95
N GLU A 318 -15.43 11.45 -8.55
CA GLU A 318 -15.19 12.73 -9.21
C GLU A 318 -13.74 13.18 -9.12
N PHE A 319 -13.10 13.01 -7.96
CA PHE A 319 -11.69 13.34 -7.77
C PHE A 319 -10.78 12.53 -8.69
N ALA A 320 -11.04 11.21 -8.80
CA ALA A 320 -10.30 10.32 -9.69
C ALA A 320 -10.39 10.80 -11.16
N GLN A 321 -11.57 11.26 -11.61
CA GLN A 321 -11.75 11.81 -12.96
C GLN A 321 -10.90 13.07 -13.23
N LYS A 322 -10.44 13.78 -12.18
CA LYS A 322 -9.60 14.97 -12.34
C LYS A 322 -8.12 14.64 -12.39
N ILE A 323 -7.69 13.63 -11.64
CA ILE A 323 -6.25 13.34 -11.43
C ILE A 323 -5.69 12.27 -12.35
N PHE A 324 -6.54 11.42 -12.94
CA PHE A 324 -6.14 10.38 -13.91
C PHE A 324 -6.46 10.76 -15.37
N LYS A 325 -6.44 12.06 -15.68
CA LYS A 325 -6.51 12.58 -17.06
C LYS A 325 -5.19 12.46 -17.79
#